data_AF-A0A968C0L9-F1
#
_entry.id   AF-A0A968C0L9-F1
#
_cell.length_a   1.000
_cell.length_b   1.000
_cell.length_c   1.000
_cell.angle_alpha   90.00
_cell.angle_beta   90.00
_cell.angle_gamma   90.00
#
_symmetry.space_group_name_H-M   'P 1'
#
loop_
_entity.id
_entity.type
_entity.pdbx_description
1 polymer ?
#
loop_
_entity_poly.entity_id
_entity_poly.type
_entity_poly.pdbx_seq_one_letter_code
_entity_poly.pdbx_strand_id
1 'polypeptide(L)'
;MADSEGGAYRLDLVKVSHHGSKASTSGDFPGLIDCTRFAISTNGKQHNHPDRETIARYLVADQARDKTLFFNYRQCNTDVWDSAALKAMWHYETVFPVDQEDDPDNGTLVIDV
;
A
#
# COMPACT_ATOMS: atom_id res chain seq x y z
N MET A 1 22.78 -5.60 -9.71
CA MET A 1 21.35 -5.66 -9.35
C MET A 1 21.25 -6.69 -8.24
N ALA A 2 20.43 -6.47 -7.20
CA ALA A 2 20.36 -7.17 -5.89
C ALA A 2 20.75 -8.67 -5.86
N ASP A 3 20.54 -9.38 -6.95
CA ASP A 3 21.01 -10.74 -7.20
C ASP A 3 22.54 -10.95 -7.09
N SER A 4 23.37 -9.91 -7.11
CA SER A 4 24.82 -10.06 -6.93
C SER A 4 25.26 -10.19 -5.47
N GLU A 5 24.41 -9.88 -4.48
CA GLU A 5 24.78 -9.93 -3.06
C GLU A 5 23.71 -10.56 -2.13
N GLY A 6 22.63 -11.13 -2.68
CA GLY A 6 21.59 -11.79 -1.87
C GLY A 6 20.82 -10.86 -0.93
N GLY A 7 20.86 -9.55 -1.19
CA GLY A 7 20.24 -8.52 -0.36
C GLY A 7 19.01 -7.88 -1.01
N ALA A 8 18.00 -7.55 -0.22
CA ALA A 8 16.83 -6.79 -0.67
C ALA A 8 17.18 -5.31 -0.93
N TYR A 9 16.45 -4.67 -1.85
CA TYR A 9 16.61 -3.24 -2.15
C TYR A 9 16.02 -2.39 -1.02
N ARG A 10 16.85 -1.62 -0.32
CA ARG A 10 16.39 -0.68 0.72
C ARG A 10 15.68 0.51 0.09
N LEU A 11 14.44 0.75 0.51
CA LEU A 11 13.59 1.82 0.00
C LEU A 11 12.80 2.44 1.16
N ASP A 12 12.73 3.77 1.20
CA ASP A 12 11.95 4.49 2.22
C ASP A 12 10.45 4.48 1.93
N LEU A 13 10.07 4.38 0.64
CA LEU A 13 8.68 4.36 0.20
C LEU A 13 8.56 3.61 -1.13
N VAL A 14 7.59 2.71 -1.24
CA VAL A 14 7.22 2.08 -2.51
C VAL A 14 5.84 2.57 -2.95
N LYS A 15 5.78 3.24 -4.11
CA LYS A 15 4.50 3.44 -4.80
C LYS A 15 4.07 2.13 -5.44
N VAL A 16 2.91 1.62 -5.02
CA VAL A 16 2.35 0.38 -5.56
C VAL A 16 2.02 0.56 -7.04
N SER A 17 2.48 -0.39 -7.85
CA SER A 17 2.30 -0.41 -9.30
C SER A 17 0.82 -0.45 -9.69
N HIS A 18 0.50 0.24 -10.80
CA HIS A 18 -0.80 0.19 -11.48
C HIS A 18 -1.99 0.23 -10.52
N HIS A 19 -2.06 1.28 -9.69
CA HIS A 19 -3.18 1.53 -8.78
C HIS A 19 -3.44 0.44 -7.72
N GLY A 20 -2.56 -0.56 -7.59
CA GLY A 20 -2.81 -1.72 -6.73
C GLY A 20 -3.45 -2.91 -7.44
N SER A 21 -3.35 -3.00 -8.77
CA SER A 21 -3.81 -4.15 -9.53
C SER A 21 -3.01 -5.42 -9.19
N LYS A 22 -3.72 -6.53 -8.96
CA LYS A 22 -3.12 -7.84 -8.68
C LYS A 22 -2.32 -8.40 -9.85
N ALA A 23 -2.60 -7.95 -11.06
CA ALA A 23 -1.87 -8.36 -12.25
C ALA A 23 -0.48 -7.71 -12.36
N SER A 24 -0.21 -6.66 -11.56
CA SER A 24 0.97 -5.81 -11.72
C SER A 24 2.05 -6.01 -10.65
N THR A 25 1.71 -6.65 -9.52
CA THR A 25 2.69 -7.01 -8.49
C THR A 25 2.82 -8.52 -8.47
N SER A 26 3.94 -9.08 -8.93
CA SER A 26 4.16 -10.53 -8.79
C SER A 26 4.23 -10.92 -7.31
N GLY A 27 3.98 -12.20 -7.00
CA GLY A 27 4.09 -12.70 -5.62
C GLY A 27 5.48 -12.51 -5.00
N ASP A 28 6.51 -12.49 -5.85
CA ASP A 28 7.91 -12.43 -5.41
C ASP A 28 8.42 -11.00 -5.19
N PHE A 29 7.76 -9.99 -5.78
CA PHE A 29 8.23 -8.60 -5.70
C PHE A 29 8.43 -8.08 -4.27
N PRO A 30 7.50 -8.31 -3.32
CA PRO A 30 7.70 -7.89 -1.94
C PRO A 30 8.96 -8.47 -1.27
N GLY A 31 9.40 -9.66 -1.67
CA GLY A 31 10.62 -10.28 -1.13
C GLY A 31 11.93 -9.66 -1.66
N LEU A 32 11.84 -8.85 -2.73
CA LEU A 32 13.00 -8.18 -3.32
C LEU A 32 13.30 -6.82 -2.68
N ILE A 33 12.40 -6.29 -1.84
CA ILE A 33 12.49 -4.95 -1.27
C ILE A 33 12.56 -5.00 0.26
N ASP A 34 13.36 -4.13 0.84
CA ASP A 34 13.37 -3.83 2.26
C ASP A 34 12.65 -2.49 2.46
N CYS A 35 11.33 -2.56 2.68
CA CYS A 35 10.45 -1.42 2.84
C CYS A 35 9.23 -1.79 3.68
N THR A 36 8.75 -0.85 4.48
CA THR A 36 7.54 -0.99 5.31
C THR A 36 6.46 0.04 4.96
N ARG A 37 6.70 0.91 3.98
CA ARG A 37 5.85 2.05 3.63
C ARG A 37 5.38 1.94 2.18
N PHE A 38 4.07 1.85 1.97
CA PHE A 38 3.48 1.61 0.66
C PHE A 38 2.46 2.68 0.30
N ALA A 39 2.66 3.37 -0.81
CA ALA A 39 1.74 4.37 -1.34
C ALA A 39 0.82 3.79 -2.42
N ILE A 40 -0.48 3.85 -2.18
CA ILE A 40 -1.55 3.42 -3.06
C ILE A 40 -2.23 4.66 -3.62
N SER A 41 -2.07 4.87 -4.94
CA SER A 41 -2.55 6.06 -5.64
C SER A 41 -3.67 5.70 -6.61
N THR A 42 -4.93 5.78 -6.19
CA THR A 42 -6.11 5.38 -6.97
C THR A 42 -7.41 5.91 -6.38
N ASN A 43 -8.33 6.34 -7.23
CA ASN A 43 -9.71 6.66 -6.85
C ASN A 43 -10.72 5.55 -7.22
N GLY A 44 -10.24 4.38 -7.63
CA GLY A 44 -11.07 3.20 -7.87
C GLY A 44 -12.09 3.28 -9.01
N LYS A 45 -12.31 4.44 -9.66
CA LYS A 45 -13.46 4.67 -10.56
C LYS A 45 -13.52 3.72 -11.76
N GLN A 46 -12.38 3.32 -12.30
CA GLN A 46 -12.33 2.48 -13.51
C GLN A 46 -12.33 0.97 -13.21
N HIS A 47 -11.59 0.53 -12.18
CA HIS A 47 -11.29 -0.88 -11.95
C HIS A 47 -11.49 -1.33 -10.49
N ASN A 48 -12.03 -0.46 -9.63
CA ASN A 48 -12.22 -0.70 -8.20
C ASN A 48 -10.92 -1.09 -7.45
N HIS A 49 -9.77 -0.60 -7.94
CA HIS A 49 -8.48 -0.78 -7.30
C HIS A 49 -8.32 0.10 -6.04
N PRO A 50 -7.55 -0.35 -5.03
CA PRO A 50 -6.62 -1.48 -5.06
C PRO A 50 -7.31 -2.84 -4.92
N ASP A 51 -6.72 -3.88 -5.54
CA ASP A 51 -7.16 -5.26 -5.32
C ASP A 51 -6.70 -5.74 -3.96
N ARG A 52 -7.58 -6.47 -3.25
CA ARG A 52 -7.26 -6.98 -1.90
C ARG A 52 -6.05 -7.90 -1.87
N GLU A 53 -5.89 -8.70 -2.93
CA GLU A 53 -4.76 -9.60 -3.11
C GLU A 53 -3.43 -8.84 -3.14
N THR A 54 -3.39 -7.65 -3.76
CA THR A 54 -2.18 -6.83 -3.83
C THR A 54 -1.76 -6.35 -2.46
N ILE A 55 -2.70 -5.82 -1.67
CA ILE A 55 -2.41 -5.35 -0.31
C ILE A 55 -1.97 -6.53 0.56
N ALA A 56 -2.66 -7.68 0.47
CA ALA A 56 -2.29 -8.88 1.19
C ALA A 56 -0.85 -9.31 0.90
N ARG A 57 -0.39 -9.29 -0.36
CA ARG A 57 1.00 -9.64 -0.73
C ARG A 57 2.04 -8.81 0.03
N TYR A 58 1.83 -7.51 0.19
CA TYR A 58 2.75 -6.65 0.94
C TYR A 58 2.70 -6.91 2.46
N LEU A 59 1.52 -7.17 3.02
CA LEU A 59 1.37 -7.44 4.45
C LEU A 59 1.96 -8.81 4.84
N VAL A 60 1.73 -9.86 4.05
CA VAL A 60 2.17 -11.22 4.38
C VAL A 60 3.66 -11.45 4.16
N ALA A 61 4.29 -10.67 3.28
CA ALA A 61 5.70 -10.82 2.91
C ALA A 61 6.66 -10.60 4.10
N ASP A 62 6.21 -9.87 5.11
CA ASP A 62 6.97 -9.61 6.32
C ASP A 62 5.98 -9.29 7.45
N GLN A 63 5.70 -10.24 8.33
CA GLN A 63 4.77 -10.02 9.44
C GLN A 63 5.50 -9.60 10.73
N ALA A 64 6.82 -9.48 10.70
CA ALA A 64 7.62 -9.15 11.87
C ALA A 64 7.77 -7.64 12.10
N ARG A 65 7.50 -6.82 11.08
CA ARG A 65 7.63 -5.36 11.16
C ARG A 65 6.31 -4.67 10.81
N ASP A 66 6.00 -3.65 11.60
CA ASP A 66 4.85 -2.78 11.34
C ASP A 66 4.95 -2.11 9.98
N LYS A 67 3.81 -2.03 9.28
CA LYS A 67 3.70 -1.42 7.94
C LYS A 67 2.79 -0.20 7.95
N THR A 68 2.98 0.67 6.97
CA THR A 68 2.09 1.80 6.74
C THR A 68 1.59 1.80 5.30
N LEU A 69 0.26 1.79 5.16
CA LEU A 69 -0.44 1.91 3.89
C LEU A 69 -0.93 3.35 3.74
N PHE A 70 -0.41 4.05 2.75
CA PHE A 70 -0.81 5.42 2.43
C PHE A 70 -1.82 5.36 1.27
N PHE A 71 -3.07 5.72 1.51
CA PHE A 71 -4.09 5.82 0.49
C PHE A 71 -4.35 7.28 0.18
N ASN A 72 -4.24 7.67 -1.08
CA ASN A 72 -4.52 9.05 -1.47
C ASN A 72 -6.02 9.34 -1.66
N TYR A 73 -6.88 8.32 -1.56
CA TYR A 73 -8.34 8.45 -1.48
C TYR A 73 -8.89 7.54 -0.39
N ARG A 74 -9.91 8.01 0.32
CA ARG A 74 -10.74 7.21 1.22
C ARG A 74 -12.03 6.82 0.52
N GLN A 75 -12.22 5.53 0.32
CA GLN A 75 -13.35 4.95 -0.43
C GLN A 75 -13.72 3.60 0.16
N CYS A 76 -14.87 3.04 -0.22
CA CYS A 76 -15.34 1.76 0.32
C CYS A 76 -14.34 0.59 0.16
N ASN A 77 -13.55 0.56 -0.92
CA ASN A 77 -12.56 -0.48 -1.19
C ASN A 77 -11.23 -0.26 -0.44
N THR A 78 -10.95 0.95 0.06
CA THR A 78 -9.82 1.25 0.94
C THR A 78 -10.20 1.26 2.42
N ASP A 79 -11.45 1.61 2.75
CA ASP A 79 -12.00 1.68 4.12
C ASP A 79 -11.94 0.33 4.84
N VAL A 80 -12.04 -0.77 4.10
CA VAL A 80 -11.88 -2.12 4.65
C VAL A 80 -10.52 -2.30 5.37
N TRP A 81 -9.49 -1.57 4.94
CA TRP A 81 -8.15 -1.60 5.53
C TRP A 81 -8.02 -0.70 6.76
N ASP A 82 -9.02 0.14 7.05
CA ASP A 82 -9.09 0.89 8.31
C ASP A 82 -9.82 0.11 9.42
N SER A 83 -9.72 -1.22 9.39
CA SER A 83 -10.30 -2.10 10.40
C SER A 83 -9.30 -2.33 11.53
N ALA A 84 -9.67 -1.97 12.76
CA ALA A 84 -8.86 -2.24 13.95
C ALA A 84 -8.47 -3.72 14.09
N ALA A 85 -9.38 -4.64 13.73
CA ALA A 85 -9.11 -6.07 13.76
C ALA A 85 -8.05 -6.48 12.74
N LEU A 86 -8.11 -5.96 11.51
CA LEU A 86 -7.10 -6.28 10.49
C LEU A 86 -5.75 -5.65 10.82
N LYS A 87 -5.74 -4.40 11.27
CA LYS A 87 -4.51 -3.69 11.69
C LYS A 87 -3.77 -4.44 12.79
N ALA A 88 -4.49 -4.89 13.82
CA ALA A 88 -3.92 -5.68 14.90
C ALA A 88 -3.44 -7.07 14.45
N MET A 89 -4.17 -7.72 13.54
CA MET A 89 -3.85 -9.07 13.06
C MET A 89 -2.64 -9.09 12.11
N TRP A 90 -2.47 -8.05 11.30
CA TRP A 90 -1.45 -8.00 10.25
C TRP A 90 -0.39 -6.91 10.46
N HIS A 91 -0.34 -6.30 11.65
CA HIS A 91 0.70 -5.36 12.06
C HIS A 91 0.89 -4.21 11.06
N TYR A 92 -0.17 -3.43 10.82
CA TYR A 92 -0.08 -2.26 9.95
C TYR A 92 -0.99 -1.11 10.40
N GLU A 93 -0.67 0.08 9.90
CA GLU A 93 -1.49 1.28 10.00
C GLU A 93 -1.85 1.82 8.61
N THR A 94 -2.88 2.67 8.58
CA THR A 94 -3.37 3.34 7.38
C THR A 94 -3.30 4.85 7.54
N VAL A 95 -2.96 5.54 6.46
CA VAL A 95 -3.00 7.00 6.37
C VAL A 95 -3.89 7.39 5.20
N PHE A 96 -4.84 8.29 5.46
CA PHE A 96 -5.77 8.85 4.48
C PHE A 96 -5.61 10.39 4.46
N PRO A 97 -6.09 11.07 3.40
CA PRO A 97 -6.10 12.53 3.38
C PRO A 97 -7.08 13.09 4.42
N VAL A 98 -6.74 14.22 5.03
CA VAL A 98 -7.54 14.87 6.08
C VAL A 98 -8.77 15.62 5.53
N ASP A 99 -8.71 16.13 4.29
CA ASP A 99 -9.69 17.08 3.74
C ASP A 99 -10.25 16.61 2.37
N GLN A 100 -10.86 15.42 2.31
CA GLN A 100 -11.49 14.94 1.06
C GLN A 100 -12.90 15.49 0.80
N GLU A 101 -13.47 16.24 1.75
CA GLU A 101 -14.86 16.73 1.66
C GLU A 101 -15.02 17.89 0.66
N ASP A 102 -13.98 18.71 0.47
CA ASP A 102 -14.05 19.92 -0.35
C ASP A 102 -13.89 19.67 -1.86
N ASP A 103 -13.19 18.60 -2.23
CA ASP A 103 -13.06 18.14 -3.61
C ASP A 103 -12.91 16.60 -3.65
N PRO A 104 -13.98 15.85 -4.00
CA PRO A 104 -13.94 14.39 -4.04
C PRO A 104 -13.01 13.83 -5.13
N ASP A 105 -12.53 14.68 -6.04
CA ASP A 105 -11.56 14.36 -7.07
C ASP A 105 -10.12 14.83 -6.74
N ASN A 106 -9.91 15.46 -5.58
CA ASN A 106 -8.58 15.83 -5.11
C ASN A 106 -8.01 14.77 -4.15
N GLY A 107 -7.38 13.73 -4.71
CA GLY A 107 -6.67 12.71 -3.94
C GLY A 107 -5.21 13.06 -3.68
N THR A 108 -4.95 14.17 -3.02
CA THR A 108 -3.59 14.56 -2.64
C THR A 108 -3.27 14.05 -1.23
N LEU A 109 -2.15 13.35 -1.08
CA LEU A 109 -1.58 12.97 0.21
C LEU A 109 -0.08 13.29 0.19
N VAL A 110 0.36 14.12 1.15
CA VAL A 110 1.77 14.44 1.35
C VAL A 110 2.36 13.42 2.34
N ILE A 111 3.51 12.85 1.98
CA ILE A 111 4.22 11.85 2.77
C ILE A 111 5.64 12.37 3.00
N ASP A 112 6.02 12.54 4.26
CA ASP A 112 7.40 12.85 4.62
C ASP A 112 8.24 11.57 4.48
N VAL A 113 9.20 11.58 3.54
CA VAL A 113 10.10 10.46 3.26
C VAL A 113 11.47 10.67 3.86
#